data_AF-A0A284R623-F1
#
_entry.id   AF-A0A284R623-F1
#
_cell.length_a   1.000
_cell.length_b   1.000
_cell.length_c   1.000
_cell.angle_alpha   90.00
_cell.angle_beta   90.00
_cell.angle_gamma   90.00
#
_symmetry.space_group_name_H-M   'P 1'
#
loop_
_entity.id
_entity.type
_entity.pdbx_description
1 polymer ?
#
loop_
_entity_poly.entity_id
_entity_poly.type
_entity_poly.pdbx_seq_one_letter_code
_entity_poly.pdbx_strand_id
1 'polypeptide(L)'
;MTTARSGSAARSPPQYPVVTGHVYCLKCIPYHISSSSPDGFTASCPTCRTEFPIVLQELHSLPKKFHRYVTPSIRRVFIEPEAFKQRLNALEARNTALERDNGVLMAAVAKEKNDMQKMKHSDAERKMTCVCDVARCVYVAFTIESLHIV
;
A
#
# COMPACT_ATOMS: atom_id res chain seq x y z
N MET A 1 30.41 -39.55 42.23
CA MET A 1 30.01 -39.39 40.81
C MET A 1 28.50 -39.53 40.75
N THR A 2 27.78 -38.41 40.76
CA THR A 2 26.31 -38.36 40.84
C THR A 2 25.83 -37.65 39.58
N THR A 3 25.24 -38.37 38.64
CA THR A 3 24.73 -37.80 37.39
C THR A 3 23.33 -37.24 37.61
N ALA A 4 23.18 -35.95 37.31
CA ALA A 4 21.94 -35.21 37.39
C ALA A 4 20.92 -35.73 36.34
N ARG A 5 19.70 -36.05 36.79
CA ARG A 5 18.54 -36.22 35.92
C ARG A 5 18.10 -34.84 35.44
N SER A 6 18.35 -34.54 34.17
CA SER A 6 17.76 -33.42 33.46
C SER A 6 16.25 -33.65 33.31
N GLY A 7 15.47 -32.86 34.06
CA GLY A 7 14.02 -32.78 33.88
C GLY A 7 13.71 -32.24 32.48
N SER A 8 13.05 -33.05 31.67
CA SER A 8 12.52 -32.62 30.38
C SER A 8 11.33 -31.72 30.64
N ALA A 9 11.49 -30.42 30.36
CA ALA A 9 10.41 -29.46 30.33
C ALA A 9 9.30 -29.99 29.41
N ALA A 10 8.11 -30.17 29.97
CA ALA A 10 6.91 -30.55 29.24
C ALA A 10 6.66 -29.46 28.17
N ARG A 11 7.03 -29.75 26.92
CA ARG A 11 6.62 -28.93 25.78
C ARG A 11 5.10 -29.03 25.72
N SER A 12 4.44 -27.88 25.79
CA SER A 12 3.01 -27.75 25.61
C SER A 12 2.57 -28.50 24.33
N PRO A 13 1.34 -29.05 24.29
CA PRO A 13 0.84 -29.73 23.10
C PRO A 13 0.94 -28.80 21.88
N PRO A 14 1.28 -29.32 20.68
CA PRO A 14 1.36 -28.52 19.47
C PRO A 14 0.00 -27.88 19.19
N GLN A 15 -0.05 -26.56 19.34
CA GLN A 15 -1.25 -25.77 19.09
C GLN A 15 -1.35 -25.46 17.59
N TYR A 16 -2.50 -25.84 17.03
CA TYR A 16 -2.96 -25.67 15.64
C TYR A 16 -2.70 -24.25 15.06
N PRO A 17 -2.58 -24.04 13.73
CA PRO A 17 -1.92 -22.86 13.15
C PRO A 17 -2.72 -21.55 13.18
N VAL A 18 -3.74 -21.45 14.05
CA VAL A 18 -4.42 -20.18 14.33
C VAL A 18 -4.27 -19.83 15.81
N VAL A 19 -3.07 -20.01 16.38
CA VAL A 19 -2.77 -19.50 17.74
C VAL A 19 -2.79 -17.97 17.80
N THR A 20 -2.65 -17.30 16.65
CA THR A 20 -2.47 -15.85 16.60
C THR A 20 -3.77 -15.07 16.41
N GLY A 21 -4.89 -15.75 16.13
CA GLY A 21 -6.20 -15.11 15.91
C GLY A 21 -6.34 -14.35 14.58
N HIS A 22 -5.32 -14.35 13.73
CA HIS A 22 -5.39 -13.71 12.41
C HIS A 22 -6.10 -14.60 11.39
N VAL A 23 -7.00 -13.99 10.61
CA VAL A 23 -7.84 -14.67 9.62
C VAL A 23 -7.42 -14.26 8.23
N TYR A 24 -7.24 -15.24 7.35
CA TYR A 24 -6.83 -15.04 5.96
C TYR A 24 -7.73 -15.83 5.03
N CYS A 25 -7.80 -15.39 3.78
CA CYS A 25 -8.57 -16.10 2.76
C CYS A 25 -7.92 -17.44 2.39
N LEU A 26 -8.72 -18.38 1.88
CA LEU A 26 -8.26 -19.70 1.40
C LEU A 26 -7.20 -19.65 0.29
N LYS A 27 -7.04 -18.50 -0.38
CA LYS A 27 -5.99 -18.28 -1.40
C LYS A 27 -4.73 -17.66 -0.81
N CYS A 28 -4.92 -16.79 0.18
CA CYS A 28 -3.90 -15.93 0.75
C CYS A 28 -2.95 -16.72 1.63
N ILE A 29 -3.50 -17.57 2.50
CA ILE A 29 -2.68 -18.32 3.46
C ILE A 29 -1.83 -19.41 2.80
N PRO A 30 -2.33 -20.21 1.82
CA PRO A 30 -1.48 -21.22 1.19
C PRO A 30 -0.40 -20.57 0.32
N TYR A 31 -0.71 -19.47 -0.38
CA TYR A 31 0.28 -18.72 -1.14
C TYR A 31 1.43 -18.24 -0.25
N HIS A 32 1.10 -17.65 0.90
CA HIS A 32 2.10 -17.21 1.87
C HIS A 32 2.93 -18.40 2.35
N ILE A 33 2.29 -19.49 2.79
CA ILE A 33 2.96 -20.71 3.23
C ILE A 33 3.95 -21.23 2.18
N SER A 34 3.53 -21.34 0.92
CA SER A 34 4.39 -21.82 -0.17
C SER A 34 5.58 -20.89 -0.45
N SER A 35 5.45 -19.59 -0.20
CA SER A 35 6.52 -18.61 -0.42
C SER A 35 7.47 -18.46 0.76
N SER A 36 6.99 -18.71 1.99
CA SER A 36 7.69 -18.36 3.22
C SER A 36 8.14 -19.55 4.05
N SER A 37 7.73 -20.77 3.71
CA SER A 37 8.08 -21.98 4.44
C SER A 37 9.39 -22.57 3.89
N PRO A 38 10.49 -22.55 4.64
CA PRO A 38 11.77 -23.11 4.18
C PRO A 38 11.79 -24.64 4.22
N ASP A 39 10.97 -25.25 5.09
CA ASP A 39 10.99 -26.68 5.40
C ASP A 39 9.72 -27.41 4.95
N GLY A 40 8.65 -26.69 4.58
CA GLY A 40 7.33 -27.25 4.26
C GLY A 40 6.53 -27.73 5.47
N PHE A 41 7.08 -27.62 6.68
CA PHE A 41 6.47 -28.08 7.93
C PHE A 41 6.02 -26.93 8.81
N THR A 42 6.69 -25.78 8.72
CA THR A 42 6.41 -24.58 9.51
C THR A 42 6.29 -23.34 8.63
N ALA A 43 5.43 -22.41 9.01
CA ALA A 43 5.31 -21.10 8.39
C ALA A 43 5.10 -20.02 9.45
N SER A 44 5.37 -18.77 9.10
CA SER A 44 5.18 -17.62 9.98
C SER A 44 3.90 -16.86 9.62
N CYS A 45 3.20 -16.34 10.62
CA CYS A 45 2.01 -15.51 10.40
C CYS A 45 2.39 -14.20 9.66
N PRO A 46 1.70 -13.84 8.55
CA PRO A 46 1.96 -12.59 7.84
C PRO A 46 1.87 -11.33 8.72
N THR A 47 0.95 -11.32 9.70
CA THR A 47 0.73 -10.15 10.56
C THR A 47 1.68 -10.09 11.76
N CYS A 48 1.77 -11.17 12.55
CA CYS A 48 2.49 -11.14 13.83
C CYS A 48 3.78 -11.96 13.83
N ARG A 49 4.14 -12.59 12.71
CA ARG A 49 5.36 -13.37 12.49
C ARG A 49 5.55 -14.58 13.42
N THR A 50 4.56 -14.91 14.24
CA THR A 50 4.57 -16.13 15.06
C THR A 50 4.57 -17.35 14.16
N GLU A 51 5.48 -18.27 14.43
CA GLU A 51 5.59 -19.55 13.72
C GLU A 51 4.43 -20.48 14.07
N PHE A 52 4.02 -21.27 13.08
CA PHE A 52 2.96 -22.25 13.21
C PHE A 52 3.22 -23.49 12.33
N PRO A 53 2.75 -24.67 12.75
CA PRO A 53 2.89 -25.90 11.97
C PRO A 53 1.87 -25.94 10.81
N ILE A 54 2.33 -26.28 9.60
CA ILE A 54 1.49 -26.41 8.39
C ILE A 54 0.79 -27.77 8.36
N VAL A 55 1.47 -28.82 8.85
CA VAL A 55 0.99 -30.21 8.75
C VAL A 55 0.09 -30.56 9.92
N LEU A 56 -1.11 -31.06 9.61
CA LEU A 56 -1.95 -31.75 10.58
C LEU A 56 -1.48 -33.19 10.75
N GLN A 57 -1.30 -33.60 11.99
CA GLN A 57 -1.39 -35.03 12.30
C GLN A 57 -2.83 -35.48 12.11
N GLU A 58 -3.05 -36.47 11.24
CA GLU A 58 -4.35 -37.12 11.11
C GLU A 58 -4.77 -37.70 12.46
N LEU A 59 -6.02 -37.49 12.87
CA LEU A 59 -6.55 -38.03 14.14
C LEU A 59 -6.39 -39.54 14.25
N HIS A 60 -6.39 -40.26 13.12
CA HIS A 60 -6.18 -41.71 13.06
C HIS A 60 -4.78 -42.15 13.51
N SER A 61 -3.78 -41.27 13.43
CA SER A 61 -2.42 -41.53 13.95
C SER A 61 -2.32 -41.44 15.47
N LEU A 62 -3.35 -40.92 16.14
CA LEU A 62 -3.42 -40.76 17.59
C LEU A 62 -4.34 -41.81 18.22
N PRO A 63 -3.97 -42.41 19.37
CA PRO A 63 -4.88 -43.23 20.15
C PRO A 63 -6.16 -42.45 20.53
N LYS A 64 -7.33 -43.11 20.43
CA LYS A 64 -8.66 -42.51 20.68
C LYS A 64 -8.77 -41.72 21.99
N LYS A 65 -8.05 -42.13 23.04
CA LYS A 65 -8.01 -41.44 24.34
C LYS A 65 -7.54 -39.98 24.25
N PHE A 66 -6.75 -39.65 23.23
CA PHE A 66 -6.21 -38.32 23.00
C PHE A 66 -7.03 -37.46 22.03
N HIS A 67 -8.00 -38.04 21.33
CA HIS A 67 -8.81 -37.32 20.34
C HIS A 67 -9.55 -36.13 20.95
N ARG A 68 -9.99 -36.24 22.22
CA ARG A 68 -10.66 -35.15 22.95
C ARG A 68 -9.79 -33.90 23.17
N TYR A 69 -8.47 -34.04 23.06
CA TYR A 69 -7.51 -32.94 23.23
C TYR A 69 -7.06 -32.35 21.88
N VAL A 70 -7.50 -32.93 20.76
CA VAL A 70 -7.26 -32.39 19.43
C VAL A 70 -8.36 -31.36 19.16
N THR A 71 -8.02 -30.08 19.28
CA THR A 71 -8.94 -29.00 18.96
C THR A 71 -9.23 -28.99 17.46
N PRO A 72 -10.50 -29.01 17.02
CA PRO A 72 -10.82 -28.92 15.60
C PRO A 72 -10.28 -27.61 15.02
N SER A 73 -9.86 -27.71 13.77
CA SER A 73 -9.26 -26.63 12.99
C SER A 73 -10.21 -25.48 12.69
N ILE A 74 -11.51 -25.78 12.70
CA ILE A 74 -12.56 -24.87 12.28
C ILE A 74 -12.98 -24.03 13.49
N ARG A 75 -12.59 -22.75 13.48
CA ARG A 75 -13.06 -21.75 14.45
C ARG A 75 -14.10 -20.85 13.78
N ARG A 76 -15.24 -20.65 14.44
CA ARG A 76 -16.24 -19.67 14.00
C ARG A 76 -15.73 -18.26 14.30
N VAL A 77 -15.76 -17.39 13.29
CA VAL A 77 -15.40 -15.98 13.42
C VAL A 77 -16.68 -15.17 13.29
N PHE A 78 -17.01 -14.40 14.33
CA PHE A 78 -18.11 -13.45 14.29
C PHE A 78 -17.56 -12.10 13.87
N ILE A 79 -18.01 -11.61 12.72
CA ILE A 79 -17.65 -10.28 12.22
C ILE A 79 -18.83 -9.37 12.54
N GLU A 80 -18.64 -8.38 13.41
CA GLU A 80 -19.68 -7.42 13.76
C GLU A 80 -19.82 -6.37 12.64
N PRO A 81 -20.93 -6.36 11.89
CA PRO A 81 -21.04 -5.53 10.69
C PRO A 81 -21.16 -4.03 10.98
N GLU A 82 -21.67 -3.65 12.15
CA GLU A 82 -22.03 -2.26 12.43
C GLU A 82 -20.81 -1.34 12.58
N ALA A 83 -19.74 -1.83 13.21
CA ALA A 83 -18.47 -1.11 13.32
C ALA A 83 -17.82 -0.85 11.94
N PHE A 84 -18.03 -1.74 10.97
CA PHE A 84 -17.55 -1.57 9.59
C PHE A 84 -18.39 -0.56 8.81
N LYS A 85 -19.72 -0.57 8.98
CA LYS A 85 -20.61 0.38 8.30
C LYS A 85 -20.29 1.83 8.67
N GLN A 86 -20.06 2.13 9.95
CA GLN A 86 -19.73 3.49 10.39
C GLN A 86 -18.43 3.99 9.76
N ARG A 87 -17.39 3.15 9.74
CA ARG A 87 -16.11 3.49 9.09
C ARG A 87 -16.23 3.62 7.58
N LEU A 88 -17.03 2.78 6.93
CA LEU A 88 -17.32 2.88 5.50
C LEU A 88 -17.99 4.21 5.16
N ASN A 89 -19.06 4.56 5.87
CA ASN A 89 -19.78 5.81 5.64
C ASN A 89 -18.87 7.03 5.86
N ALA A 90 -18.02 6.99 6.90
CA ALA A 90 -17.05 8.07 7.15
C ALA A 90 -16.00 8.17 6.03
N LEU A 91 -15.51 7.04 5.52
CA LEU A 91 -14.55 7.00 4.41
C LEU A 91 -15.17 7.49 3.10
N GLU A 92 -16.39 7.06 2.79
CA GLU A 92 -17.14 7.51 1.61
C GLU A 92 -17.40 9.02 1.66
N ALA A 93 -17.84 9.54 2.82
CA ALA A 93 -18.01 10.97 3.01
C ALA A 93 -16.71 11.74 2.78
N ARG A 94 -15.57 11.23 3.30
CA ARG A 94 -14.26 11.86 3.09
C ARG A 94 -13.83 11.83 1.61
N ASN A 95 -14.04 10.71 0.92
CA ASN A 95 -13.71 10.61 -0.50
C ASN A 95 -14.52 11.60 -1.35
N THR A 96 -15.83 11.69 -1.12
CA THR A 96 -16.67 12.65 -1.87
C THR A 96 -16.27 14.10 -1.62
N ALA A 97 -15.79 14.43 -0.41
CA ALA A 97 -15.24 15.76 -0.12
C ALA A 97 -13.93 16.01 -0.88
N LEU A 98 -13.00 15.05 -0.84
CA LEU A 98 -11.73 15.15 -1.56
C LEU A 98 -11.92 15.23 -3.08
N GLU A 99 -12.89 14.51 -3.64
CA GLU A 99 -13.20 14.58 -5.07
C GLU A 99 -13.73 15.96 -5.47
N ARG A 100 -14.56 16.58 -4.62
CA ARG A 100 -15.02 17.96 -4.83
C ARG A 100 -13.86 18.95 -4.76
N ASP A 101 -13.03 18.86 -3.73
CA ASP A 101 -11.89 19.76 -3.54
C ASP A 101 -10.88 19.62 -4.69
N ASN A 102 -10.59 18.40 -5.12
CA ASN A 102 -9.77 18.13 -6.29
C ASN A 102 -10.37 18.74 -7.56
N GLY A 103 -11.69 18.63 -7.77
CA GLY A 103 -12.37 19.25 -8.90
C GLY A 103 -12.21 20.77 -8.91
N VAL A 104 -12.39 21.42 -7.75
CA VAL A 104 -12.22 22.87 -7.59
C VAL A 104 -10.78 23.30 -7.87
N LEU A 105 -9.81 22.60 -7.29
CA LEU A 105 -8.38 22.90 -7.48
C LEU A 105 -7.96 22.74 -8.94
N MET A 106 -8.39 21.67 -9.60
CA MET A 106 -8.07 21.45 -11.02
C MET A 106 -8.68 22.52 -11.92
N ALA A 107 -9.90 23.00 -11.62
CA ALA A 107 -10.49 24.12 -12.34
C ALA A 107 -9.73 25.43 -12.11
N ALA A 108 -9.29 25.71 -10.88
CA ALA A 108 -8.52 26.89 -10.55
C ALA A 108 -7.15 26.91 -11.27
N VAL A 109 -6.43 25.79 -11.24
CA VAL A 109 -5.15 25.64 -11.95
C VAL A 109 -5.33 25.79 -13.47
N ALA A 110 -6.40 25.24 -14.04
CA ALA A 110 -6.70 25.40 -15.46
C ALA A 110 -6.97 26.86 -15.83
N LYS A 111 -7.71 27.60 -14.98
CA LYS A 111 -7.96 29.03 -15.17
C LYS A 111 -6.65 29.84 -15.11
N GLU A 112 -5.84 29.64 -14.07
CA GLU A 112 -4.57 30.34 -13.91
C GLU A 112 -3.62 30.09 -15.09
N LYS A 113 -3.55 28.84 -15.57
CA LYS A 113 -2.77 28.48 -16.76
C LYS A 113 -3.26 29.22 -18.01
N ASN A 114 -4.57 29.30 -18.22
CA ASN A 114 -5.16 30.02 -19.35
C ASN A 114 -4.90 31.54 -19.26
N ASP A 115 -5.02 32.12 -18.08
CA ASP A 115 -4.78 33.55 -17.85
C ASP A 115 -3.30 33.89 -18.09
N MET A 116 -2.37 33.07 -17.60
CA MET A 116 -0.93 33.21 -17.88
C MET A 116 -0.62 33.06 -19.39
N GLN A 117 -1.30 32.16 -20.09
CA GLN A 117 -1.12 31.99 -21.53
C GLN A 117 -1.64 33.22 -22.31
N LYS A 118 -2.81 33.76 -21.94
CA LYS A 118 -3.34 35.01 -22.52
C LYS A 118 -2.40 36.19 -22.31
N MET A 119 -1.84 36.33 -21.11
CA MET A 119 -0.88 37.40 -20.82
C MET A 119 0.35 37.30 -21.72
N LYS A 120 0.92 36.08 -21.87
CA LYS A 120 2.05 35.83 -22.79
C LYS A 120 1.71 36.15 -24.25
N HIS A 121 0.50 35.81 -24.71
CA HIS A 121 0.04 36.18 -26.06
C HIS A 121 -0.09 37.69 -26.21
N SER A 122 -0.69 38.39 -25.24
CA SER A 122 -0.82 39.85 -25.28
C SER A 122 0.51 40.59 -25.23
N ASP A 123 1.51 40.07 -24.51
CA ASP A 123 2.86 40.62 -24.49
C ASP A 123 3.62 40.36 -25.79
N ALA A 124 3.40 39.20 -26.43
CA ALA A 124 3.94 38.91 -27.75
C ALA A 124 3.32 39.82 -28.82
N GLU A 125 2.00 40.04 -28.77
CA GLU A 125 1.28 40.97 -29.64
C GLU A 125 1.73 42.42 -29.42
N ARG A 126 1.89 42.87 -28.18
CA ARG A 126 2.42 44.22 -27.87
C ARG A 126 3.83 44.44 -28.40
N LYS A 127 4.71 43.44 -28.26
CA LYS A 127 6.06 43.49 -28.85
C LYS A 127 6.03 43.50 -30.38
N MET A 128 5.04 42.85 -31.00
CA MET A 128 4.82 42.88 -32.45
C MET A 128 4.26 44.24 -32.91
N THR A 129 3.33 44.85 -32.17
CA THR A 129 2.71 46.14 -32.51
C THR A 129 3.60 47.36 -32.22
N CYS A 130 4.64 47.21 -31.39
CA CYS A 130 5.63 48.27 -31.17
C CYS A 130 6.79 48.27 -32.20
N VAL A 131 6.73 47.41 -33.22
CA VAL A 131 7.59 47.52 -34.40
C VAL A 131 6.74 48.12 -35.51
N CYS A 132 6.63 49.47 -35.56
CA CYS A 132 6.33 50.33 -36.72
C CYS A 132 5.65 51.64 -36.27
N ASP A 133 6.43 52.74 -36.22
CA ASP A 133 6.18 54.10 -36.76
C ASP A 133 6.95 55.13 -35.91
N VAL A 134 7.91 55.95 -36.39
CA VAL A 134 7.98 56.70 -37.65
C VAL A 134 9.47 56.90 -38.08
N ALA A 135 9.78 56.60 -39.35
CA ALA A 135 10.88 57.15 -40.17
C ALA A 135 12.39 56.80 -39.94
N ARG A 136 12.77 55.69 -39.31
CA ARG A 136 14.15 55.15 -39.49
C ARG A 136 14.26 53.65 -39.14
N CYS A 137 14.04 52.79 -40.12
CA CYS A 137 14.43 51.38 -40.02
C CYS A 137 15.96 51.27 -40.06
N VAL A 138 16.61 51.23 -38.90
CA VAL A 138 17.91 50.57 -38.77
C VAL A 138 17.60 49.15 -38.30
N TYR A 139 17.81 48.19 -39.20
CA TYR A 139 17.85 46.77 -38.85
C TYR A 139 18.99 46.58 -37.84
N VAL A 140 18.68 46.56 -36.55
CA VAL A 140 19.60 46.01 -35.56
C VAL A 140 19.24 44.55 -35.43
N ALA A 141 19.84 43.74 -36.31
CA ALA A 141 19.97 42.32 -36.05
C ALA A 141 20.80 42.21 -34.77
N PHE A 142 20.14 41.89 -33.65
CA PHE A 142 20.85 41.41 -32.46
C PHE A 142 21.29 39.97 -32.75
N THR A 143 22.30 39.83 -33.63
CA THR A 143 23.18 38.67 -33.59
C THR A 143 24.08 38.84 -32.40
N ILE A 144 23.77 38.06 -31.36
CA ILE A 144 24.74 37.70 -30.32
C ILE A 144 25.94 37.06 -31.04
N GLU A 145 27.14 37.45 -30.62
CA GLU A 145 28.48 36.88 -30.92
C GLU A 145 29.43 37.70 -31.83
N SER A 146 30.40 38.32 -31.14
CA SER A 146 31.84 38.10 -31.32
C SER A 146 32.67 39.07 -32.18
N LEU A 147 33.66 39.63 -31.46
CA LEU A 147 35.05 39.88 -31.85
C LEU A 147 35.42 41.09 -32.74
N HIS A 148 36.19 41.98 -32.11
CA HIS A 148 37.30 42.77 -32.63
C HIS A 148 37.70 42.56 -34.09
N ILE A 149 37.91 43.67 -34.82
CA ILE A 149 39.09 43.92 -35.66
C ILE A 149 39.34 45.43 -35.70
N VAL A 150 40.50 45.79 -35.15
CA VAL A 150 41.35 47.01 -35.24
C VAL A 150 40.76 48.36 -34.85
#